data_AF-A0A967GQN0-F1
#
_entry.id   AF-A0A967GQN0-F1
#
_cell.length_a   1.000
_cell.length_b   1.000
_cell.length_c   1.000
_cell.angle_alpha   90.00
_cell.angle_beta   90.00
_cell.angle_gamma   90.00
#
_symmetry.space_group_name_H-M   'P 1'
#
loop_
_entity.id
_entity.type
_entity.pdbx_description
1 polymer ?
#
loop_
_entity_poly.entity_id
_entity_poly.type
_entity_poly.pdbx_seq_one_letter_code
_entity_poly.pdbx_strand_id
1 'polypeptide(L)'
;MGGLAALLLMPLAVAAETGPAGFAPVAAAPDARPPSYTPARGMFLIASRDLTDPNFSESVVLLLEYDSKGALGLIVNRPTQVPLTDLLPDVEELKERPDMVYVGGPVSKNRIVILMRSRRHLRGSGRVFADTYVSSSMDTLKEA
;
A
#
# COMPACT_ATOMS: atom_id res chain seq x y z
N MET A 1 52.24 -17.56 -48.65
CA MET A 1 52.30 -17.63 -47.17
C MET A 1 52.02 -16.21 -46.70
N GLY A 2 50.81 -15.76 -46.37
CA GLY A 2 49.75 -16.42 -45.61
C GLY A 2 49.90 -16.02 -44.14
N GLY A 3 49.03 -15.15 -43.62
CA GLY A 3 48.95 -14.78 -42.20
C GLY A 3 48.69 -13.28 -41.97
N LEU A 4 47.50 -12.76 -42.31
CA LEU A 4 46.41 -12.47 -41.37
C LEU A 4 46.78 -11.44 -40.27
N ALA A 5 46.53 -10.15 -40.58
CA ALA A 5 46.38 -9.10 -39.59
C ALA A 5 44.93 -9.11 -39.08
N ALA A 6 44.73 -9.52 -37.82
CA ALA A 6 43.42 -9.47 -37.16
C ALA A 6 43.20 -8.05 -36.62
N LEU A 7 42.38 -7.28 -37.33
CA LEU A 7 41.87 -5.98 -36.89
C LEU A 7 40.73 -6.23 -35.89
N LEU A 8 41.02 -6.15 -34.59
CA LEU A 8 40.01 -6.29 -33.54
C LEU A 8 39.30 -4.94 -33.33
N LEU A 9 38.22 -4.72 -34.06
CA LEU A 9 37.25 -3.64 -33.81
C LEU A 9 36.43 -3.99 -32.58
N MET A 10 36.78 -3.42 -31.42
CA MET A 10 35.84 -3.35 -30.30
C MET A 10 34.89 -2.17 -30.51
N PRO A 11 33.56 -2.37 -30.45
CA PRO A 11 32.63 -1.27 -30.43
C PRO A 11 32.73 -0.52 -29.10
N LEU A 12 32.95 0.79 -29.23
CA LEU A 12 32.77 1.80 -28.21
C LEU A 12 31.33 1.72 -27.68
N ALA A 13 31.13 1.15 -26.48
CA ALA A 13 29.85 1.27 -25.79
C ALA A 13 29.72 2.71 -25.27
N VAL A 14 28.98 3.53 -26.02
CA VAL A 14 28.51 4.84 -25.60
C VAL A 14 27.59 4.66 -24.39
N ALA A 15 27.85 5.43 -23.35
CA ALA A 15 27.09 5.47 -22.11
C ALA A 15 25.61 5.80 -22.36
N ALA A 16 24.71 4.96 -21.85
CA ALA A 16 23.33 5.37 -21.62
C ALA A 16 23.27 6.10 -20.27
N GLU A 17 22.63 7.26 -20.33
CA GLU A 17 22.70 8.33 -19.36
C GLU A 17 22.05 7.98 -18.01
N THR A 18 22.66 8.51 -16.94
CA THR A 18 22.06 8.58 -15.60
C THR A 18 20.89 9.56 -15.61
N GLY A 19 19.69 9.06 -15.92
CA GLY A 19 18.43 9.72 -15.61
C GLY A 19 18.08 9.63 -14.10
N PRO A 20 17.26 10.54 -13.56
CA PRO A 20 16.96 10.59 -12.14
C PRO A 20 16.13 9.37 -11.71
N ALA A 21 16.71 8.56 -10.83
CA ALA A 21 16.07 7.54 -9.96
C ALA A 21 14.71 7.00 -10.43
N GLY A 22 14.69 6.35 -11.59
CA GLY A 22 13.63 5.38 -11.90
C GLY A 22 13.79 4.17 -10.99
N PHE A 23 12.70 3.68 -10.41
CA PHE A 23 12.68 2.40 -9.69
C PHE A 23 13.27 1.31 -10.59
N ALA A 24 14.55 1.00 -10.42
CA ALA A 24 15.12 -0.19 -11.01
C ALA A 24 14.37 -1.37 -10.39
N PRO A 25 13.80 -2.30 -11.19
CA PRO A 25 13.34 -3.54 -10.62
C PRO A 25 14.56 -4.15 -9.94
N VAL A 26 14.46 -4.39 -8.63
CA VAL A 26 15.39 -5.29 -7.95
C VAL A 26 15.20 -6.62 -8.67
N ALA A 27 16.08 -6.90 -9.63
CA ALA A 27 16.16 -8.20 -10.25
C ALA A 27 16.53 -9.15 -9.11
N ALA A 28 15.51 -9.79 -8.53
CA ALA A 28 15.71 -10.84 -7.57
C ALA A 28 16.64 -11.86 -8.25
N ALA A 29 17.78 -12.14 -7.62
CA ALA A 29 18.61 -13.25 -8.07
C ALA A 29 17.71 -14.50 -8.14
N PRO A 30 17.85 -15.35 -9.18
CA PRO A 30 16.93 -16.44 -9.45
C PRO A 30 16.75 -17.43 -8.27
N ASP A 31 17.71 -17.46 -7.33
CA ASP A 31 17.72 -18.33 -6.15
C ASP A 31 17.67 -17.57 -4.81
N ALA A 32 17.48 -16.25 -4.81
CA ALA A 32 17.28 -15.51 -3.57
C ALA A 32 15.89 -15.85 -3.02
N ARG A 33 15.83 -16.78 -2.05
CA ARG A 33 14.63 -16.97 -1.24
C ARG A 33 14.22 -15.58 -0.73
N PRO A 34 13.01 -15.09 -1.05
CA PRO A 34 12.59 -13.81 -0.52
C PRO A 34 12.71 -13.87 1.01
N PRO A 35 13.21 -12.80 1.66
CA PRO A 35 13.21 -12.74 3.11
C PRO A 35 11.87 -13.21 3.63
N SER A 36 11.89 -14.22 4.51
CA SER A 36 10.66 -14.78 5.07
C SER A 36 10.14 -13.79 6.11
N TYR A 37 9.32 -12.85 5.65
CA TYR A 37 8.66 -11.90 6.53
C TYR A 37 7.50 -12.61 7.24
N THR A 38 7.49 -12.51 8.57
CA THR A 38 6.31 -12.88 9.34
C THR A 38 5.33 -11.71 9.26
N PRO A 39 4.08 -11.93 8.78
CA PRO A 39 3.09 -10.86 8.74
C PRO A 39 2.89 -10.26 10.13
N ALA A 40 2.71 -8.95 10.19
CA ALA A 40 2.49 -8.23 11.42
C ALA A 40 1.59 -7.01 11.18
N ARG A 41 0.95 -6.55 12.25
CA ARG A 41 0.22 -5.28 12.25
C ARG A 41 1.11 -4.15 11.71
N GLY A 42 0.56 -3.33 10.82
CA GLY A 42 1.26 -2.23 10.17
C GLY A 42 1.99 -2.59 8.87
N MET A 43 2.05 -3.87 8.50
CA MET A 43 2.57 -4.28 7.20
C MET A 43 1.54 -4.09 6.09
N PHE A 44 2.03 -3.82 4.88
CA PHE A 44 1.23 -3.81 3.66
C PHE A 44 1.43 -5.12 2.90
N LEU A 45 0.33 -5.76 2.50
CA LEU A 45 0.31 -6.86 1.56
C LEU A 45 -0.02 -6.32 0.18
N ILE A 46 0.86 -6.57 -0.78
CA ILE A 46 0.69 -6.12 -2.16
C ILE A 46 0.30 -7.34 -2.99
N ALA A 47 -0.83 -7.26 -3.67
CA ALA A 47 -1.28 -8.33 -4.55
C ALA A 47 -0.27 -8.58 -5.67
N SER A 48 0.04 -9.86 -5.93
CA SER A 48 0.79 -10.23 -7.14
C SER A 48 0.00 -9.85 -8.38
N ARG A 49 0.70 -9.56 -9.48
CA ARG A 49 0.08 -9.29 -10.79
C ARG A 49 -0.75 -10.47 -11.29
N ASP A 50 -0.38 -11.69 -10.92
CA ASP A 50 -1.06 -12.92 -11.33
C ASP A 50 -2.25 -13.28 -10.44
N LEU A 51 -2.53 -12.51 -9.39
CA LEU A 51 -3.65 -12.79 -8.49
C LEU A 51 -4.97 -12.41 -9.17
N THR A 52 -5.73 -13.43 -9.59
CA THR A 52 -6.98 -13.26 -10.35
C THR A 52 -8.23 -13.13 -9.48
N ASP A 53 -8.13 -13.28 -8.15
CA ASP A 53 -9.28 -13.11 -7.26
C ASP A 53 -9.76 -11.64 -7.33
N PRO A 54 -10.99 -11.37 -7.81
CA PRO A 54 -11.48 -9.99 -7.96
C PRO A 54 -11.51 -9.21 -6.63
N ASN A 55 -11.62 -9.90 -5.49
CA ASN A 55 -11.60 -9.25 -4.19
C ASN A 55 -10.24 -8.64 -3.85
N PHE A 56 -9.14 -9.14 -4.43
CA PHE A 56 -7.78 -8.76 -4.06
C PHE A 56 -6.84 -8.46 -5.24
N SER A 57 -7.25 -8.69 -6.49
CA SER A 57 -6.48 -8.32 -7.66
C SER A 57 -6.12 -6.83 -7.62
N GLU A 58 -4.85 -6.51 -7.88
CA GLU A 58 -4.32 -5.13 -7.84
C GLU A 58 -4.52 -4.41 -6.50
N SER A 59 -4.80 -5.13 -5.41
CA SER A 59 -5.04 -4.52 -4.10
C SER A 59 -3.76 -4.30 -3.30
N VAL A 60 -3.78 -3.26 -2.48
CA VAL A 60 -2.83 -3.04 -1.39
C VAL A 60 -3.61 -3.12 -0.08
N VAL A 61 -3.27 -4.08 0.77
CA VAL A 61 -3.95 -4.36 2.03
C VAL A 61 -3.07 -3.94 3.21
N LEU A 62 -3.55 -3.06 4.07
CA LEU A 62 -2.91 -2.75 5.35
C LEU A 62 -3.37 -3.75 6.41
N LEU A 63 -2.43 -4.45 7.05
CA LEU A 63 -2.73 -5.33 8.19
C LEU A 63 -2.99 -4.53 9.46
N LEU A 64 -4.20 -4.66 9.99
CA LEU A 64 -4.62 -4.06 11.26
C LEU A 64 -4.36 -4.99 12.44
N GLU A 65 -4.57 -6.28 12.25
CA GLU A 65 -4.30 -7.32 13.25
C GLU A 65 -3.78 -8.58 12.54
N TYR A 66 -2.87 -9.28 13.20
CA TYR A 66 -2.39 -10.59 12.77
C TYR A 66 -1.97 -11.38 14.02
N ASP A 67 -2.67 -12.46 14.30
CA ASP A 67 -2.38 -13.36 15.42
C ASP A 67 -2.75 -14.81 15.07
N SER A 68 -2.71 -15.71 16.06
CA SER A 68 -3.04 -17.13 15.87
C SER A 68 -4.50 -17.40 15.50
N LYS A 69 -5.41 -16.42 15.70
CA LYS A 69 -6.84 -16.52 15.35
C LYS A 69 -7.10 -16.06 13.92
N GLY A 70 -6.20 -15.26 13.34
CA GLY A 70 -6.28 -14.87 11.94
C GLY A 70 -5.68 -13.48 11.69
N ALA A 71 -6.15 -12.88 10.59
CA ALA A 71 -5.70 -11.58 10.13
C ALA A 71 -6.90 -10.67 9.87
N LEU A 72 -6.76 -9.40 10.25
CA LEU A 72 -7.67 -8.32 9.86
C LEU A 72 -6.88 -7.31 9.03
N GLY A 73 -7.41 -6.93 7.87
CA GLY A 73 -6.80 -5.93 7.01
C GLY A 73 -7.81 -5.07 6.28
N LEU A 74 -7.33 -3.95 5.76
CA LEU A 74 -8.09 -3.00 4.95
C LEU A 74 -7.42 -2.79 3.60
N ILE A 75 -8.19 -2.88 2.52
CA ILE A 75 -7.74 -2.41 1.20
C ILE A 75 -7.69 -0.88 1.21
N VAL A 76 -6.54 -0.31 0.86
CA VAL A 76 -6.27 1.15 0.93
C VAL A 76 -6.18 1.85 -0.43
N ASN A 77 -6.33 1.11 -1.54
CA ASN A 77 -6.15 1.64 -2.90
C ASN A 77 -7.37 1.44 -3.82
N ARG A 78 -8.56 1.26 -3.24
CA ARG A 78 -9.82 1.11 -3.98
C ARG A 78 -10.83 2.19 -3.57
N PRO A 79 -10.72 3.42 -4.12
CA PRO A 79 -11.69 4.47 -3.88
C PRO A 79 -13.03 4.11 -4.51
N THR A 80 -14.11 4.58 -3.90
CA THR A 80 -15.47 4.55 -4.44
C THR A 80 -15.80 5.91 -5.09
N GLN A 81 -17.03 6.04 -5.58
CA GLN A 81 -17.58 7.32 -6.03
C GLN A 81 -18.37 8.04 -4.91
N VAL A 82 -18.32 7.54 -3.68
CA VAL A 82 -19.04 8.12 -2.54
C VAL A 82 -18.12 9.14 -1.86
N PRO A 83 -18.47 10.43 -1.84
CA PRO A 83 -17.76 11.45 -1.08
C PRO A 83 -17.74 11.12 0.42
N LEU A 84 -16.62 11.41 1.09
CA LEU A 84 -16.52 11.25 2.55
C LEU A 84 -17.55 12.14 3.28
N THR A 85 -17.84 13.32 2.72
CA THR A 85 -18.82 14.28 3.24
C THR A 85 -20.22 13.70 3.33
N ASP A 86 -20.58 12.76 2.47
CA ASP A 86 -21.91 12.11 2.47
C ASP A 86 -22.08 11.19 3.68
N LEU A 87 -20.98 10.63 4.21
CA LEU A 87 -20.99 9.80 5.41
C LEU A 87 -20.88 10.61 6.71
N LEU A 88 -20.34 11.82 6.63
CA LEU A 88 -20.01 12.66 7.78
C LEU A 88 -20.39 14.12 7.55
N PRO A 89 -21.69 14.41 7.31
CA PRO A 89 -22.15 15.76 6.98
C PRO A 89 -21.95 16.77 8.13
N ASP A 90 -21.88 16.28 9.37
CA ASP A 90 -21.79 17.11 10.57
C ASP A 90 -20.35 17.49 10.97
N VAL A 91 -19.34 17.02 10.24
CA VAL A 91 -17.93 17.34 10.53
C VAL A 91 -17.47 18.42 9.56
N GLU A 92 -17.49 19.67 10.03
CA GLU A 92 -17.22 20.87 9.21
C GLU A 92 -15.86 20.80 8.51
N GLU A 93 -14.85 20.26 9.20
CA GLU A 93 -13.47 20.11 8.71
C GLU A 93 -13.36 19.16 7.51
N LEU A 94 -14.39 18.35 7.25
CA LEU A 94 -14.45 17.44 6.10
C LEU A 94 -15.16 18.04 4.89
N LYS A 95 -15.99 19.07 5.08
CA LYS A 95 -16.90 19.55 4.04
C LYS A 95 -16.19 20.08 2.79
N GLU A 96 -14.99 20.61 2.97
CA GLU A 96 -14.16 21.11 1.86
C GLU A 96 -13.18 20.06 1.32
N ARG A 97 -13.16 18.84 1.88
CA ARG A 97 -12.23 17.80 1.44
C ARG A 97 -12.80 17.01 0.27
N PRO A 98 -12.05 16.86 -0.85
CA PRO A 98 -12.47 16.05 -1.99
C PRO A 98 -12.26 14.54 -1.76
N ASP A 99 -12.16 14.10 -0.50
CA ASP A 99 -11.83 12.72 -0.16
C ASP A 99 -12.98 11.78 -0.48
N MET A 100 -12.66 10.63 -1.09
CA MET A 100 -13.62 9.56 -1.38
C MET A 100 -13.55 8.46 -0.33
N VAL A 101 -14.66 7.78 -0.09
CA VAL A 101 -14.73 6.57 0.73
C VAL A 101 -14.07 5.41 -0.01
N TYR A 102 -13.41 4.51 0.71
CA TYR A 102 -12.71 3.35 0.14
C TYR A 102 -13.46 2.05 0.42
N VAL A 103 -13.40 1.10 -0.52
CA VAL A 103 -13.84 -0.27 -0.26
C VAL A 103 -12.78 -0.97 0.57
N GLY A 104 -13.02 -1.12 1.87
CA GLY A 104 -12.05 -1.72 2.80
C GLY A 104 -11.83 -3.23 2.65
N GLY A 105 -12.74 -3.96 1.99
CA GLY A 105 -12.62 -5.40 1.79
C GLY A 105 -13.95 -6.06 1.43
N PRO A 106 -13.94 -7.37 1.13
CA PRO A 106 -15.16 -8.08 0.75
C PRO A 106 -16.11 -8.35 1.93
N VAL A 107 -15.59 -8.34 3.16
CA VAL A 107 -16.32 -8.70 4.38
C VAL A 107 -16.90 -7.46 5.06
N SER A 108 -18.10 -7.59 5.63
CA SER A 108 -18.74 -6.57 6.47
C SER A 108 -18.85 -5.18 5.80
N LYS A 109 -19.36 -5.13 4.57
CA LYS A 109 -19.53 -3.90 3.76
C LYS A 109 -20.36 -2.80 4.44
N ASN A 110 -21.17 -3.15 5.44
CA ASN A 110 -21.98 -2.20 6.23
C ASN A 110 -21.26 -1.65 7.47
N ARG A 111 -20.01 -2.05 7.74
CA ARG A 111 -19.22 -1.54 8.86
C ARG A 111 -18.27 -0.46 8.36
N ILE A 112 -18.27 0.68 9.04
CA ILE A 112 -17.30 1.74 8.79
C ILE A 112 -16.07 1.51 9.65
N VAL A 113 -14.91 1.62 9.01
CA VAL A 113 -13.60 1.63 9.67
C VAL A 113 -12.86 2.87 9.20
N ILE A 114 -12.24 3.55 10.14
CA ILE A 114 -11.64 4.86 9.92
C ILE A 114 -10.15 4.70 10.15
N LEU A 115 -9.38 4.93 9.09
CA LEU A 115 -7.93 5.02 9.17
C LEU A 115 -7.55 6.50 9.17
N MET A 116 -6.86 6.95 10.21
CA MET A 116 -6.52 8.36 10.37
C MET A 116 -5.08 8.52 10.85
N ARG A 117 -4.50 9.69 10.60
CA ARG A 117 -3.20 10.07 11.14
C ARG A 117 -3.40 11.12 12.21
N SER A 118 -2.79 10.94 13.38
CA SER A 118 -2.73 11.98 14.40
C SER A 118 -1.41 11.92 15.15
N ARG A 119 -0.84 13.09 15.45
CA ARG A 119 0.36 13.20 16.29
C ARG A 119 0.03 12.98 17.77
N ARG A 120 -1.25 13.07 18.13
CA ARG A 120 -1.75 12.85 19.48
C ARG A 120 -2.25 11.42 19.60
N HIS A 121 -2.12 10.84 20.79
CA HIS A 121 -2.75 9.56 21.07
C HIS A 121 -4.27 9.72 21.15
N LEU A 122 -5.00 9.02 20.29
CA LEU A 122 -6.46 9.09 20.21
C LEU A 122 -7.07 7.98 21.06
N ARG A 123 -7.89 8.36 22.05
CA ARG A 123 -8.57 7.39 22.92
C ARG A 123 -9.61 6.61 22.12
N GLY A 124 -9.78 5.33 22.45
CA GLY A 124 -10.71 4.46 21.72
C GLY A 124 -10.26 4.09 20.30
N SER A 125 -9.00 4.38 19.94
CA SER A 125 -8.42 3.99 18.67
C SER A 125 -7.24 3.01 18.86
N GLY A 126 -7.02 2.15 17.88
CA GLY A 126 -5.88 1.24 17.85
C GLY A 126 -4.76 1.81 16.99
N ARG A 127 -3.57 2.02 17.56
CA ARG A 127 -2.39 2.43 16.77
C ARG A 127 -1.95 1.31 15.84
N VAL A 128 -1.90 1.56 14.52
CA VAL A 128 -1.49 0.57 13.51
C VAL A 128 0.03 0.60 13.31
N PHE A 129 0.58 1.76 12.92
CA PHE A 129 2.02 2.01 12.79
C PHE A 129 2.27 3.51 12.80
N ALA A 130 3.46 3.96 13.21
CA ALA A 130 3.82 5.39 13.26
C ALA A 130 2.69 6.25 13.89
N ASP A 131 2.24 7.30 13.22
CA ASP A 131 1.15 8.18 13.68
C ASP A 131 -0.23 7.77 13.12
N THR A 132 -0.36 6.53 12.61
CA THR A 132 -1.58 6.01 11.99
C THR A 132 -2.38 5.17 12.98
N TYR A 133 -3.66 5.48 13.09
CA TYR A 133 -4.62 4.86 13.99
C TYR A 133 -5.83 4.34 13.23
N VAL A 134 -6.45 3.29 13.77
CA VAL A 134 -7.71 2.72 13.30
C VAL A 134 -8.79 2.87 14.36
N SER A 135 -9.99 3.27 13.95
CA SER A 135 -11.17 3.34 14.80
C SER A 135 -12.40 2.80 14.07
N SER A 136 -13.37 2.31 14.82
CA SER A 136 -14.72 1.99 14.34
C SER A 136 -15.77 3.00 14.82
N SER A 137 -15.36 4.04 15.57
CA SER A 137 -16.24 5.13 16.01
C SER A 137 -15.92 6.42 15.28
N MET A 138 -16.96 7.07 14.76
CA MET A 138 -16.86 8.39 14.13
C MET A 138 -16.48 9.49 15.12
N ASP A 139 -16.72 9.30 16.42
CA ASP A 139 -16.35 10.27 17.44
C ASP A 139 -14.83 10.53 17.46
N THR A 140 -14.03 9.52 17.07
CA THR A 140 -12.58 9.64 17.02
C THR A 140 -12.10 10.66 15.98
N LEU A 141 -12.88 10.96 14.92
CA LEU A 141 -12.50 12.01 13.96
C LEU A 141 -12.44 13.40 14.60
N LYS A 142 -13.31 13.68 15.57
CA LYS A 142 -13.33 14.99 16.24
C LYS A 142 -12.11 15.21 17.12
N GLU A 143 -11.38 14.14 17.44
CA GLU A 143 -10.20 14.16 18.30
C GLU A 143 -8.87 14.14 17.52
N ALA A 144 -8.92 13.83 16.22
CA ALA A 144 -7.78 13.50 15.35
C ALA A 144 -6.97 14.73 14.94
#